data_AF-A0A9X3X8A2-F1
#
_entry.id   AF-A0A9X3X8A2-F1
#
_cell.length_a   1.000
_cell.length_b   1.000
_cell.length_c   1.000
_cell.angle_alpha   90.00
_cell.angle_beta   90.00
_cell.angle_gamma   90.00
#
_symmetry.space_group_name_H-M   'P 1'
#
loop_
_entity.id
_entity.type
_entity.pdbx_description
1 polymer ?
#
loop_
_entity_poly.entity_id
_entity_poly.type
_entity_poly.pdbx_seq_one_letter_code
_entity_poly.pdbx_strand_id
1 'polypeptide(L)'
;MAKSLSLFRSSAALLPCVTAFASLSGCMFDAEELHDIAQFGLDRQDEGDDESKQAAFEEEDVAPDDVDAEKKKSHGNPSPQAGAACTTVATFKYATSGDVTTASINSTVVAWFTKGAYTVRMTGPSRTFSAGVTGVPSVTTTMWIRTLATPFDPVTMGTTVRSAWLNAARAVNCVTGTSDILAVAYEYIEGGSNHAGYASGADFHDYLGLSWDPADGNIVAPDSTQIGKVDCSGFLRLIFGFRANFLYGGVEAKIPMSWYVTGTLTRASKDQYQSGPGKIIVPFRTQPTGAVAFNGTPTAAELSAIQVGDIVFFDSGCDYSVSSPSCGTDWTTIGHTGIYVGRDSSNNARFLSSRSTADGPTVANTGGWSVFNDAAGISGTYPKRFRAARRF
;
A
#
# COMPACT_ATOMS: atom_id res chain seq x y z
N MET A 1 4.94 40.63 46.40
CA MET A 1 6.40 40.67 46.17
C MET A 1 6.66 40.41 44.70
N ALA A 2 7.32 41.36 44.05
CA ALA A 2 7.46 41.48 42.60
C ALA A 2 8.30 40.36 41.97
N LYS A 3 7.92 39.93 40.76
CA LYS A 3 8.82 39.20 39.85
C LYS A 3 9.00 40.02 38.56
N SER A 4 10.26 40.35 38.33
CA SER A 4 10.78 41.22 37.29
C SER A 4 10.70 40.58 35.91
N LEU A 5 10.20 41.34 34.92
CA LEU A 5 10.52 41.17 33.51
C LEU A 5 11.98 41.58 33.27
N SER A 6 12.72 40.86 32.43
CA SER A 6 13.92 41.39 31.77
C SER A 6 13.87 41.09 30.29
N LEU A 7 13.79 42.16 29.50
CA LEU A 7 14.08 42.18 28.08
C LEU A 7 15.56 41.85 27.83
N PHE A 8 15.86 41.15 26.75
CA PHE A 8 17.15 41.26 26.06
C PHE A 8 16.91 41.52 24.57
N ARG A 9 17.58 42.57 24.08
CA ARG A 9 17.62 43.08 22.71
C ARG A 9 19.09 43.12 22.28
N SER A 10 19.31 43.14 20.96
CA SER A 10 20.56 43.45 20.23
C SER A 10 21.50 42.24 20.04
N SER A 11 22.16 42.03 18.90
CA SER A 11 22.66 42.98 17.90
C SER A 11 22.78 42.35 16.51
N ALA A 12 22.50 43.14 15.47
CA ALA A 12 22.92 42.90 14.09
C ALA A 12 24.37 43.36 13.91
N ALA A 13 25.17 42.58 13.17
CA ALA A 13 26.51 42.96 12.73
C ALA A 13 26.58 42.97 11.20
N LEU A 14 27.21 44.02 10.68
CA LEU A 14 27.34 44.44 9.30
C LEU A 14 28.77 44.19 8.80
N LEU A 15 28.89 43.91 7.47
CA LEU A 15 30.02 44.15 6.56
C LEU A 15 31.26 43.22 6.64
N PRO A 16 32.11 43.09 5.57
CA PRO A 16 32.16 43.92 4.36
C PRO A 16 32.23 43.19 2.99
N CYS A 17 31.98 44.03 1.99
CA CYS A 17 32.19 43.93 0.55
C CYS A 17 33.67 43.67 0.19
N VAL A 18 33.92 42.79 -0.80
CA VAL A 18 35.16 42.80 -1.59
C VAL A 18 34.79 42.72 -3.07
N THR A 19 35.09 43.81 -3.75
CA THR A 19 35.11 43.97 -5.21
C THR A 19 36.42 43.41 -5.78
N ALA A 20 36.34 42.66 -6.89
CA ALA A 20 37.44 42.54 -7.85
C ALA A 20 36.87 42.66 -9.27
N PHE A 21 37.42 43.62 -10.00
CA PHE A 21 37.09 44.04 -11.36
C PHE A 21 38.08 43.44 -12.38
N ALA A 22 37.63 43.44 -13.64
CA ALA A 22 38.39 43.41 -14.90
C ALA A 22 38.94 42.03 -15.35
N SER A 23 38.88 41.64 -16.63
CA SER A 23 38.42 42.30 -17.86
C SER A 23 38.54 41.32 -19.04
N LEU A 24 37.58 41.37 -19.98
CA LEU A 24 37.67 41.24 -21.45
C LEU A 24 38.37 39.99 -22.05
N SER A 25 37.89 39.32 -23.11
CA SER A 25 37.32 39.85 -24.37
C SER A 25 36.66 38.70 -25.16
N GLY A 26 35.40 38.82 -25.58
CA GLY A 26 35.02 38.92 -27.01
C GLY A 26 34.60 37.54 -27.56
N CYS A 27 33.57 37.30 -28.38
CA CYS A 27 32.61 38.02 -29.21
C CYS A 27 31.56 36.93 -29.56
N MET A 28 30.30 37.10 -29.95
CA MET A 28 29.46 38.22 -30.38
C MET A 28 28.06 37.62 -30.68
N PHE A 29 27.00 38.38 -30.36
CA PHE A 29 25.67 38.47 -31.01
C PHE A 29 24.71 37.25 -30.97
N ASP A 30 23.40 37.36 -30.73
CA ASP A 30 22.41 38.45 -30.48
C ASP A 30 21.20 37.76 -29.76
N ALA A 31 20.53 38.30 -28.72
CA ALA A 31 19.58 39.45 -28.71
C ALA A 31 18.36 39.15 -29.61
N GLU A 32 17.07 39.19 -29.25
CA GLU A 32 16.18 39.81 -28.23
C GLU A 32 14.95 38.85 -28.11
N GLU A 33 13.98 38.90 -27.18
CA GLU A 33 13.26 40.05 -26.63
C GLU A 33 12.44 39.61 -25.39
N LEU A 34 12.34 40.51 -24.42
CA LEU A 34 11.57 40.47 -23.17
C LEU A 34 10.22 41.15 -23.36
N HIS A 35 9.15 40.64 -22.75
CA HIS A 35 7.98 41.33 -22.16
C HIS A 35 7.06 40.21 -21.63
N ASP A 36 6.37 40.23 -20.49
CA ASP A 36 6.13 41.20 -19.43
C ASP A 36 5.62 40.42 -18.19
N ILE A 37 5.78 40.99 -16.99
CA ILE A 37 5.33 40.39 -15.71
C ILE A 37 4.02 41.06 -15.24
N ALA A 38 3.15 40.22 -14.67
CA ALA A 38 2.03 40.49 -13.76
C ALA A 38 0.62 40.58 -14.36
N GLN A 39 -0.18 39.54 -14.07
CA GLN A 39 -1.51 39.73 -13.49
C GLN A 39 -1.95 38.50 -12.69
N PHE A 40 -2.26 38.73 -11.41
CA PHE A 40 -3.02 37.83 -10.54
C PHE A 40 -4.45 37.69 -11.06
N GLY A 41 -4.93 36.46 -11.24
CA GLY A 41 -6.31 36.17 -11.57
C GLY A 41 -6.53 34.68 -11.75
N LEU A 42 -7.23 34.11 -10.78
CA LEU A 42 -7.83 32.78 -10.72
C LEU A 42 -8.11 32.15 -12.09
N ASP A 43 -7.51 30.97 -12.35
CA ASP A 43 -8.17 29.90 -13.08
C ASP A 43 -7.54 28.54 -12.72
N ARG A 44 -8.40 27.61 -12.33
CA ARG A 44 -8.07 26.18 -12.23
C ARG A 44 -7.78 25.68 -13.62
N GLN A 45 -6.56 25.23 -13.87
CA GLN A 45 -6.27 24.34 -14.98
C GLN A 45 -6.21 22.91 -14.44
N ASP A 46 -7.15 22.10 -14.93
CA ASP A 46 -7.10 20.64 -14.93
C ASP A 46 -5.81 20.19 -15.64
N GLU A 47 -4.85 19.70 -14.87
CA GLU A 47 -3.79 18.85 -15.41
C GLU A 47 -4.34 17.42 -15.49
N GLY A 48 -4.97 17.12 -16.62
CA GLY A 48 -5.26 15.76 -17.05
C GLY A 48 -3.98 15.11 -17.56
N ASP A 49 -3.34 14.32 -16.72
CA ASP A 49 -2.20 13.49 -17.09
C ASP A 49 -2.64 12.38 -18.08
N ASP A 50 -1.98 12.39 -19.23
CA ASP A 50 -2.14 11.48 -20.36
C ASP A 50 -1.56 10.08 -20.04
N GLU A 51 -2.36 9.25 -19.36
CA GLU A 51 -2.20 7.79 -19.39
C GLU A 51 -3.13 7.15 -20.44
N SER A 52 -2.88 7.42 -21.72
CA SER A 52 -3.62 6.78 -22.82
C SER A 52 -2.71 6.25 -23.93
N LYS A 53 -1.82 5.30 -23.60
CA LYS A 53 -1.24 4.39 -24.61
C LYS A 53 -1.28 2.95 -24.13
N GLN A 54 -2.40 2.29 -24.37
CA GLN A 54 -2.46 0.84 -24.46
C GLN A 54 -2.94 0.42 -25.84
N ALA A 55 -2.19 -0.53 -26.40
CA ALA A 55 -2.38 -1.09 -27.72
C ALA A 55 -3.75 -1.75 -27.83
N ALA A 56 -4.48 -1.36 -28.87
CA ALA A 56 -5.63 -2.09 -29.37
C ALA A 56 -5.18 -3.50 -29.81
N PHE A 57 -5.80 -4.53 -29.26
CA PHE A 57 -5.85 -5.86 -29.84
C PHE A 57 -7.27 -6.08 -30.35
N GLU A 58 -7.35 -6.55 -31.59
CA GLU A 58 -8.57 -6.69 -32.38
C GLU A 58 -9.61 -7.60 -31.71
N GLU A 59 -10.86 -7.14 -31.74
CA GLU A 59 -12.07 -7.86 -31.35
C GLU A 59 -12.42 -8.92 -32.40
N GLU A 60 -12.73 -10.14 -31.96
CA GLU A 60 -13.44 -11.13 -32.79
C GLU A 60 -14.80 -11.42 -32.13
N ASP A 61 -15.85 -11.08 -32.87
CA ASP A 61 -17.27 -11.21 -32.53
C ASP A 61 -17.69 -12.66 -32.26
N VAL A 62 -18.30 -12.91 -31.09
CA VAL A 62 -19.22 -14.05 -30.91
C VAL A 62 -20.45 -13.58 -30.13
N ALA A 63 -21.61 -13.70 -30.78
CA ALA A 63 -22.93 -13.37 -30.27
C ALA A 63 -23.40 -14.35 -29.16
N PRO A 64 -24.41 -13.96 -28.35
CA PRO A 64 -24.69 -14.58 -27.06
C PRO A 64 -25.67 -15.74 -27.18
N ASP A 65 -25.51 -16.75 -26.32
CA ASP A 65 -26.54 -17.73 -26.03
C ASP A 65 -26.92 -17.73 -24.55
N ASP A 66 -28.18 -18.11 -24.35
CA ASP A 66 -29.09 -17.76 -23.28
C ASP A 66 -28.76 -18.23 -21.84
N VAL A 67 -29.34 -17.45 -20.94
CA VAL A 67 -29.67 -17.65 -19.52
C VAL A 67 -29.77 -19.10 -19.03
N ASP A 68 -29.11 -19.36 -17.90
CA ASP A 68 -29.73 -20.15 -16.83
C ASP A 68 -29.35 -19.63 -15.44
N ALA A 69 -30.39 -19.41 -14.64
CA ALA A 69 -30.32 -18.94 -13.27
C ALA A 69 -30.10 -20.11 -12.31
N GLU A 70 -28.92 -20.22 -11.70
CA GLU A 70 -28.74 -21.07 -10.52
C GLU A 70 -27.90 -20.43 -9.41
N LYS A 71 -28.60 -20.22 -8.28
CA LYS A 71 -28.13 -20.27 -6.88
C LYS A 71 -26.88 -19.46 -6.53
N LYS A 72 -27.13 -18.26 -5.97
CA LYS A 72 -26.25 -17.58 -5.01
C LYS A 72 -25.87 -18.53 -3.87
N LYS A 73 -24.71 -19.20 -3.97
CA LYS A 73 -24.03 -19.79 -2.81
C LYS A 73 -23.38 -18.64 -2.05
N SER A 74 -23.85 -18.38 -0.83
CA SER A 74 -23.18 -17.49 0.10
C SER A 74 -21.78 -18.02 0.36
N HIS A 75 -20.76 -17.25 0.00
CA HIS A 75 -19.37 -17.51 0.34
C HIS A 75 -19.17 -17.19 1.83
N GLY A 76 -19.64 -18.11 2.69
CA GLY A 76 -19.40 -18.03 4.12
C GLY A 76 -17.92 -18.24 4.41
N ASN A 77 -17.28 -17.26 5.05
CA ASN A 77 -15.91 -17.38 5.55
C ASN A 77 -15.78 -18.67 6.39
N PRO A 78 -14.76 -19.52 6.14
CA PRO A 78 -14.56 -20.73 6.94
C PRO A 78 -14.32 -20.35 8.40
N SER A 79 -15.04 -21.03 9.30
CA SER A 79 -14.97 -20.78 10.75
C SER A 79 -13.56 -21.11 11.28
N PRO A 80 -12.92 -20.22 12.06
CA PRO A 80 -11.62 -20.52 12.66
C PRO A 80 -11.74 -21.68 13.66
N GLN A 81 -10.96 -22.76 13.49
CA GLN A 81 -10.86 -23.80 14.52
C GLN A 81 -10.08 -23.24 15.73
N ALA A 82 -10.76 -23.12 16.88
CA ALA A 82 -10.20 -22.62 18.12
C ALA A 82 -9.15 -23.60 18.69
N GLY A 83 -7.88 -23.38 18.38
CA GLY A 83 -6.73 -24.10 18.95
C GLY A 83 -5.90 -23.23 19.90
N ALA A 84 -4.74 -23.75 20.34
CA ALA A 84 -3.77 -23.05 21.21
C ALA A 84 -3.34 -21.66 20.69
N ALA A 85 -3.54 -21.39 19.39
CA ALA A 85 -3.31 -20.10 18.76
C ALA A 85 -4.16 -18.95 19.34
N CYS A 86 -5.29 -19.27 19.99
CA CYS A 86 -6.30 -18.31 20.45
C CYS A 86 -6.29 -18.08 21.97
N THR A 87 -5.66 -18.99 22.72
CA THR A 87 -5.71 -18.96 24.19
C THR A 87 -4.95 -17.77 24.74
N THR A 88 -5.54 -17.10 25.73
CA THR A 88 -4.86 -16.05 26.51
C THR A 88 -3.57 -16.60 27.09
N VAL A 89 -2.50 -15.84 26.95
CA VAL A 89 -1.18 -16.22 27.44
C VAL A 89 -0.82 -15.33 28.63
N ALA A 90 -0.35 -15.97 29.71
CA ALA A 90 0.10 -15.26 30.90
C ALA A 90 1.37 -14.44 30.63
N THR A 91 2.32 -15.00 29.87
CA THR A 91 3.62 -14.39 29.61
C THR A 91 4.07 -14.56 28.16
N PHE A 92 4.31 -13.44 27.48
CA PHE A 92 5.06 -13.42 26.22
C PHE A 92 6.53 -13.12 26.49
N LYS A 93 7.43 -13.82 25.79
CA LYS A 93 8.84 -13.42 25.71
C LYS A 93 9.01 -12.53 24.49
N TYR A 94 9.61 -11.35 24.68
CA TYR A 94 9.92 -10.44 23.58
C TYR A 94 11.42 -10.46 23.26
N ALA A 95 11.75 -10.39 21.98
CA ALA A 95 13.11 -10.16 21.50
C ALA A 95 13.08 -9.10 20.40
N THR A 96 14.01 -8.14 20.45
CA THR A 96 14.13 -7.10 19.42
C THR A 96 15.46 -7.27 18.69
N SER A 97 15.41 -7.27 17.36
CA SER A 97 16.58 -7.27 16.48
C SER A 97 16.37 -6.25 15.37
N GLY A 98 17.20 -5.20 15.35
CA GLY A 98 16.97 -4.03 14.52
C GLY A 98 15.57 -3.44 14.78
N ASP A 99 14.79 -3.28 13.71
CA ASP A 99 13.43 -2.73 13.79
C ASP A 99 12.35 -3.77 14.07
N VAL A 100 12.70 -5.06 14.22
CA VAL A 100 11.71 -6.12 14.43
C VAL A 100 11.69 -6.53 15.89
N THR A 101 10.52 -6.47 16.51
CA THR A 101 10.27 -7.12 17.80
C THR A 101 9.39 -8.34 17.60
N THR A 102 9.87 -9.51 18.01
CA THR A 102 9.08 -10.74 18.03
C THR A 102 8.50 -11.00 19.41
N ALA A 103 7.32 -11.63 19.44
CA ALA A 103 6.72 -12.17 20.65
C ALA A 103 6.66 -13.70 20.53
N SER A 104 7.07 -14.39 21.59
CA SER A 104 7.10 -15.86 21.62
C SER A 104 6.33 -16.43 22.81
N ILE A 105 5.72 -17.60 22.59
CA ILE A 105 5.09 -18.46 23.59
C ILE A 105 5.85 -19.79 23.58
N ASN A 106 6.38 -20.23 24.72
CA ASN A 106 7.14 -21.49 24.81
C ASN A 106 8.23 -21.61 23.72
N SER A 107 8.97 -20.52 23.50
CA SER A 107 10.01 -20.37 22.45
C SER A 107 9.52 -20.35 20.99
N THR A 108 8.22 -20.56 20.72
CA THR A 108 7.63 -20.40 19.39
C THR A 108 7.26 -18.94 19.15
N VAL A 109 7.78 -18.32 18.09
CA VAL A 109 7.39 -16.96 17.69
C VAL A 109 5.94 -16.98 17.18
N VAL A 110 5.13 -16.07 17.71
CA VAL A 110 3.71 -15.96 17.37
C VAL A 110 3.30 -14.58 16.88
N ALA A 111 4.15 -13.56 17.03
CA ALA A 111 3.87 -12.24 16.48
C ALA A 111 5.15 -11.49 16.12
N TRP A 112 5.03 -10.60 15.14
CA TRP A 112 6.08 -9.73 14.62
C TRP A 112 5.56 -8.31 14.57
N PHE A 113 6.22 -7.44 15.34
CA PHE A 113 6.04 -6.00 15.33
C PHE A 113 7.21 -5.39 14.57
N THR A 114 6.95 -4.35 13.78
CA THR A 114 8.01 -3.61 13.06
C THR A 114 7.99 -2.16 13.52
N LYS A 115 9.13 -1.60 13.90
CA LYS A 115 9.23 -0.20 14.35
C LYS A 115 8.71 0.75 13.27
N GLY A 116 7.85 1.67 13.66
CA GLY A 116 7.15 2.61 12.79
C GLY A 116 5.90 2.05 12.11
N ALA A 117 5.67 0.74 12.17
CA ALA A 117 4.56 0.09 11.47
C ALA A 117 3.29 0.08 12.34
N TYR A 118 2.13 0.30 11.73
CA TYR A 118 0.82 0.09 12.34
C TYR A 118 0.42 -1.39 12.32
N THR A 119 0.88 -2.14 11.33
CA THR A 119 0.50 -3.54 11.16
C THR A 119 1.33 -4.45 12.05
N VAL A 120 0.64 -5.40 12.67
CA VAL A 120 1.26 -6.50 13.42
C VAL A 120 0.81 -7.80 12.80
N ARG A 121 1.80 -8.57 12.33
CA ARG A 121 1.58 -9.92 11.83
C ARG A 121 1.61 -10.90 13.01
N MET A 122 0.68 -11.82 13.06
CA MET A 122 0.62 -12.86 14.09
C MET A 122 0.16 -14.20 13.53
N THR A 123 0.58 -15.29 14.18
CA THR A 123 0.05 -16.62 13.90
C THR A 123 -1.33 -16.77 14.52
N GLY A 124 -2.22 -17.47 13.82
CA GLY A 124 -3.58 -17.76 14.23
C GLY A 124 -4.10 -19.05 13.58
N PRO A 125 -5.42 -19.30 13.67
CA PRO A 125 -6.04 -20.41 12.97
C PRO A 125 -5.75 -20.37 11.47
N SER A 126 -5.58 -21.56 10.88
CA SER A 126 -5.43 -21.70 9.42
C SER A 126 -6.73 -21.35 8.72
N ARG A 127 -6.62 -20.68 7.58
CA ARG A 127 -7.74 -20.32 6.71
C ARG A 127 -7.30 -20.26 5.25
N THR A 128 -8.26 -20.44 4.37
CA THR A 128 -8.04 -20.46 2.93
C THR A 128 -8.90 -19.38 2.27
N PHE A 129 -8.28 -18.56 1.45
CA PHE A 129 -8.92 -17.53 0.66
C PHE A 129 -8.95 -17.93 -0.81
N SER A 130 -10.12 -17.89 -1.45
CA SER A 130 -10.31 -18.11 -2.88
C SER A 130 -10.40 -16.78 -3.62
N ALA A 131 -10.11 -16.80 -4.92
CA ALA A 131 -10.13 -15.60 -5.76
C ALA A 131 -11.53 -15.19 -6.24
N GLY A 132 -12.61 -15.81 -5.75
CA GLY A 132 -13.98 -15.59 -6.23
C GLY A 132 -14.30 -16.23 -7.59
N VAL A 133 -13.27 -16.54 -8.39
CA VAL A 133 -13.38 -17.14 -9.73
C VAL A 133 -12.76 -18.55 -9.79
N THR A 134 -13.21 -19.36 -10.74
CA THR A 134 -12.71 -20.73 -10.95
C THR A 134 -11.31 -20.73 -11.58
N GLY A 135 -10.56 -21.82 -11.38
CA GLY A 135 -9.24 -22.00 -12.00
C GLY A 135 -8.09 -21.18 -11.41
N VAL A 136 -8.35 -20.38 -10.37
CA VAL A 136 -7.30 -19.64 -9.65
C VAL A 136 -6.92 -20.37 -8.34
N PRO A 137 -5.63 -20.75 -8.16
CA PRO A 137 -5.12 -21.28 -6.91
C PRO A 137 -5.48 -20.44 -5.68
N SER A 138 -5.95 -21.11 -4.62
CA SER A 138 -6.28 -20.47 -3.35
C SER A 138 -5.02 -20.18 -2.52
N VAL A 139 -5.14 -19.22 -1.60
CA VAL A 139 -4.09 -18.86 -0.64
C VAL A 139 -4.48 -19.43 0.72
N THR A 140 -3.67 -20.35 1.25
CA THR A 140 -3.87 -20.89 2.61
C THR A 140 -2.81 -20.33 3.54
N THR A 141 -3.23 -19.75 4.66
CA THR A 141 -2.33 -19.06 5.58
C THR A 141 -2.78 -19.19 7.04
N THR A 142 -1.81 -19.20 7.95
CA THR A 142 -2.00 -19.03 9.39
C THR A 142 -1.67 -17.61 9.84
N MET A 143 -1.34 -16.71 8.91
CA MET A 143 -1.00 -15.33 9.21
C MET A 143 -2.26 -14.47 9.31
N TRP A 144 -2.28 -13.67 10.37
CA TRP A 144 -3.29 -12.68 10.69
C TRP A 144 -2.62 -11.32 10.83
N ILE A 145 -3.26 -10.27 10.33
CA ILE A 145 -2.73 -8.90 10.34
C ILE A 145 -3.73 -7.99 11.03
N ARG A 146 -3.30 -7.41 12.14
CA ARG A 146 -4.09 -6.47 12.93
C ARG A 146 -3.41 -5.12 12.98
N THR A 147 -4.19 -4.07 13.18
CA THR A 147 -3.72 -2.68 13.17
C THR A 147 -3.59 -2.15 14.60
N LEU A 148 -2.48 -1.49 14.91
CA LEU A 148 -2.28 -0.70 16.13
C LEU A 148 -2.91 0.69 15.96
N ALA A 149 -3.31 1.35 17.05
CA ALA A 149 -3.83 2.72 16.98
C ALA A 149 -2.74 3.76 16.68
N THR A 150 -1.47 3.43 16.95
CA THR A 150 -0.31 4.26 16.69
C THR A 150 0.81 3.41 16.09
N PRO A 151 1.78 4.01 15.37
CA PRO A 151 2.97 3.30 14.92
C PRO A 151 3.64 2.56 16.08
N PHE A 152 4.07 1.32 15.85
CA PHE A 152 4.79 0.56 16.85
C PHE A 152 6.14 1.20 17.15
N ASP A 153 6.39 1.51 18.42
CA ASP A 153 7.75 1.78 18.90
C ASP A 153 7.99 0.92 20.16
N PRO A 154 9.03 0.07 20.18
CA PRO A 154 9.28 -0.80 21.32
C PRO A 154 9.66 -0.04 22.59
N VAL A 155 10.08 1.24 22.49
CA VAL A 155 10.43 2.12 23.61
C VAL A 155 9.18 2.71 24.26
N THR A 156 8.19 3.14 23.47
CA THR A 156 6.98 3.80 23.99
C THR A 156 5.88 2.80 24.32
N MET A 157 5.76 1.69 23.56
CA MET A 157 4.80 0.63 23.84
C MET A 157 5.40 -0.42 24.77
N GLY A 158 5.30 -0.18 26.09
CA GLY A 158 5.80 -1.08 27.12
C GLY A 158 5.25 -2.52 27.01
N THR A 159 5.98 -3.48 27.58
CA THR A 159 5.68 -4.92 27.46
C THR A 159 4.30 -5.31 28.00
N THR A 160 3.83 -4.65 29.07
CA THR A 160 2.49 -4.88 29.62
C THR A 160 1.39 -4.53 28.63
N VAL A 161 1.45 -3.32 28.06
CA VAL A 161 0.47 -2.84 27.05
C VAL A 161 0.55 -3.73 25.80
N ARG A 162 1.76 -4.05 25.36
CA ARG A 162 2.01 -4.94 24.22
C ARG A 162 1.43 -6.34 24.43
N SER A 163 1.55 -6.90 25.62
CA SER A 163 1.03 -8.23 25.98
C SER A 163 -0.49 -8.22 26.03
N ALA A 164 -1.08 -7.18 26.63
CA ALA A 164 -2.54 -7.01 26.69
C ALA A 164 -3.14 -6.85 25.29
N TRP A 165 -2.52 -6.02 24.44
CA TRP A 165 -2.92 -5.86 23.05
C TRP A 165 -2.83 -7.17 22.27
N LEU A 166 -1.72 -7.91 22.40
CA LEU A 166 -1.52 -9.15 21.67
C LEU A 166 -2.51 -10.25 22.11
N ASN A 167 -2.83 -10.33 23.40
CA ASN A 167 -3.87 -11.25 23.87
C ASN A 167 -5.25 -10.88 23.31
N ALA A 168 -5.63 -9.59 23.30
CA ALA A 168 -6.90 -9.14 22.72
C ALA A 168 -6.98 -9.45 21.21
N ALA A 169 -5.93 -9.13 20.47
CA ALA A 169 -5.85 -9.40 19.04
C ALA A 169 -5.93 -10.90 18.72
N ARG A 170 -5.25 -11.75 19.49
CA ARG A 170 -5.32 -13.21 19.33
C ARG A 170 -6.68 -13.79 19.68
N ALA A 171 -7.36 -13.24 20.68
CA ALA A 171 -8.70 -13.68 21.05
C ALA A 171 -9.70 -13.45 19.90
N VAL A 172 -9.68 -12.27 19.28
CA VAL A 172 -10.61 -11.95 18.19
C VAL A 172 -10.32 -12.69 16.89
N ASN A 173 -9.08 -13.15 16.65
CA ASN A 173 -8.76 -14.01 15.48
C ASN A 173 -9.55 -15.33 15.46
N CYS A 174 -10.14 -15.72 16.59
CA CYS A 174 -10.85 -16.99 16.73
C CYS A 174 -12.36 -16.80 16.94
N VAL A 175 -12.81 -15.55 16.91
CA VAL A 175 -14.24 -15.21 16.92
C VAL A 175 -14.72 -15.19 15.48
N THR A 176 -15.65 -16.09 15.15
CA THR A 176 -16.32 -16.12 13.85
C THR A 176 -16.88 -14.73 13.52
N GLY A 177 -16.61 -14.26 12.30
CA GLY A 177 -17.07 -12.95 11.83
C GLY A 177 -16.09 -11.79 12.08
N THR A 178 -14.95 -12.00 12.75
CA THR A 178 -13.93 -10.94 12.90
C THR A 178 -12.92 -10.99 11.76
N SER A 179 -13.10 -10.13 10.77
CA SER A 179 -12.14 -9.95 9.67
C SER A 179 -10.86 -9.23 10.15
N ASP A 180 -9.69 -9.76 9.79
CA ASP A 180 -8.42 -9.02 9.85
C ASP A 180 -8.16 -8.32 8.49
N ILE A 181 -7.02 -7.66 8.30
CA ILE A 181 -6.76 -6.93 7.04
C ILE A 181 -6.88 -7.84 5.81
N LEU A 182 -6.40 -9.09 5.86
CA LEU A 182 -6.52 -10.00 4.71
C LEU A 182 -7.99 -10.31 4.42
N ALA A 183 -8.75 -10.72 5.44
CA ALA A 183 -10.16 -11.04 5.26
C ALA A 183 -10.95 -9.82 4.75
N VAL A 184 -10.66 -8.62 5.28
CA VAL A 184 -11.24 -7.36 4.79
C VAL A 184 -10.92 -7.16 3.31
N ALA A 185 -9.67 -7.35 2.88
CA ALA A 185 -9.28 -7.21 1.47
C ALA A 185 -10.07 -8.16 0.54
N TYR A 186 -10.31 -9.39 0.97
CA TYR A 186 -11.10 -10.38 0.23
C TYR A 186 -12.61 -10.12 0.24
N GLU A 187 -13.13 -9.19 1.05
CA GLU A 187 -14.54 -8.80 0.95
C GLU A 187 -14.83 -7.97 -0.30
N TYR A 188 -13.82 -7.33 -0.88
CA TYR A 188 -13.97 -6.38 -1.99
C TYR A 188 -13.71 -6.98 -3.38
N ILE A 189 -13.25 -8.23 -3.46
CA ILE A 189 -13.05 -8.90 -4.75
C ILE A 189 -14.39 -9.29 -5.39
N GLU A 190 -14.36 -9.70 -6.65
CA GLU A 190 -15.50 -10.29 -7.34
C GLU A 190 -16.15 -11.41 -6.50
N GLY A 191 -17.46 -11.34 -6.30
CA GLY A 191 -18.24 -12.27 -5.47
C GLY A 191 -18.09 -12.08 -3.95
N GLY A 192 -17.25 -11.14 -3.51
CA GLY A 192 -17.13 -10.73 -2.11
C GLY A 192 -18.34 -9.93 -1.63
N SER A 193 -18.55 -9.87 -0.30
CA SER A 193 -19.71 -9.20 0.31
C SER A 193 -19.77 -7.69 0.07
N ASN A 194 -18.61 -7.09 -0.19
CA ASN A 194 -18.41 -5.66 -0.43
C ASN A 194 -17.74 -5.44 -1.80
N HIS A 195 -17.99 -6.30 -2.79
CA HIS A 195 -17.41 -6.19 -4.13
C HIS A 195 -17.33 -4.73 -4.62
N ALA A 196 -16.15 -4.33 -5.10
CA ALA A 196 -15.91 -3.00 -5.65
C ALA A 196 -15.55 -3.07 -7.13
N GLY A 197 -16.09 -2.14 -7.90
CA GLY A 197 -15.69 -1.88 -9.28
C GLY A 197 -14.36 -1.11 -9.37
N TYR A 198 -13.92 -0.82 -10.59
CA TYR A 198 -12.78 0.06 -10.85
C TYR A 198 -13.18 1.40 -11.44
N ALA A 199 -12.57 2.47 -10.95
CA ALA A 199 -12.48 3.74 -11.65
C ALA A 199 -11.11 4.36 -11.34
N SER A 200 -10.44 4.88 -12.38
CA SER A 200 -9.17 5.58 -12.19
C SER A 200 -9.40 6.82 -11.33
N GLY A 201 -8.57 7.03 -10.30
CA GLY A 201 -8.73 8.15 -9.38
C GLY A 201 -9.77 7.94 -8.28
N ALA A 202 -10.51 6.83 -8.25
CA ALA A 202 -11.46 6.54 -7.18
C ALA A 202 -10.78 6.16 -5.86
N ASP A 203 -11.18 6.83 -4.78
CA ASP A 203 -10.70 6.60 -3.42
C ASP A 203 -11.77 5.93 -2.53
N PHE A 204 -11.40 5.61 -1.28
CA PHE A 204 -12.31 5.01 -0.30
C PHE A 204 -13.59 5.84 -0.08
N HIS A 205 -13.49 7.18 -0.15
CA HIS A 205 -14.63 8.06 0.12
C HIS A 205 -15.62 8.06 -1.04
N ASP A 206 -15.13 7.90 -2.28
CA ASP A 206 -15.96 7.73 -3.47
C ASP A 206 -16.72 6.41 -3.42
N TYR A 207 -16.01 5.31 -3.10
CA TYR A 207 -16.62 3.99 -2.91
C TYR A 207 -17.82 4.04 -1.95
N LEU A 208 -17.67 4.75 -0.83
CA LEU A 208 -18.67 4.85 0.23
C LEU A 208 -19.74 5.91 -0.03
N GLY A 209 -19.52 6.84 -0.96
CA GLY A 209 -20.38 8.01 -1.13
C GLY A 209 -20.36 8.95 0.07
N LEU A 210 -19.21 9.10 0.74
CA LEU A 210 -19.04 9.93 1.93
C LEU A 210 -18.11 11.10 1.67
N SER A 211 -18.38 12.27 2.26
CA SER A 211 -17.38 13.34 2.30
C SER A 211 -16.25 12.97 3.24
N TRP A 212 -15.03 13.33 2.86
CA TRP A 212 -13.83 13.09 3.66
C TRP A 212 -13.15 14.41 4.05
N ASP A 213 -12.76 14.52 5.32
CA ASP A 213 -11.99 15.65 5.87
C ASP A 213 -10.52 15.24 6.05
N PRO A 214 -9.64 15.49 5.06
CA PRO A 214 -8.21 15.21 5.15
C PRO A 214 -7.50 16.12 6.17
N ALA A 215 -6.51 15.58 6.87
CA ALA A 215 -5.73 16.36 7.84
C ALA A 215 -4.94 17.54 7.23
N ASP A 216 -4.71 17.52 5.93
CA ASP A 216 -3.87 18.45 5.17
C ASP A 216 -4.60 19.08 3.98
N GLY A 217 -5.94 19.08 4.00
CA GLY A 217 -6.73 19.65 2.92
C GLY A 217 -8.09 20.15 3.37
N ASN A 218 -8.89 20.56 2.39
CA ASN A 218 -10.31 20.86 2.63
C ASN A 218 -11.14 19.59 2.50
N ILE A 219 -12.33 19.61 3.11
CA ILE A 219 -13.33 18.56 2.94
C ILE A 219 -13.55 18.31 1.44
N VAL A 220 -13.49 17.03 1.06
CA VAL A 220 -13.70 16.55 -0.30
C VAL A 220 -15.01 15.80 -0.37
N ALA A 221 -15.86 16.18 -1.32
CA ALA A 221 -17.09 15.47 -1.62
C ALA A 221 -16.80 14.22 -2.48
N PRO A 222 -17.57 13.14 -2.32
CA PRO A 222 -17.41 11.97 -3.16
C PRO A 222 -17.84 12.25 -4.60
N ASP A 223 -17.17 11.65 -5.57
CA ASP A 223 -17.67 11.56 -6.94
C ASP A 223 -18.80 10.53 -7.02
N SER A 224 -20.02 11.02 -7.24
CA SER A 224 -21.21 10.16 -7.34
C SER A 224 -21.15 9.12 -8.47
N THR A 225 -20.32 9.33 -9.50
CA THR A 225 -20.13 8.36 -10.60
C THR A 225 -19.19 7.21 -10.24
N GLN A 226 -18.51 7.32 -9.08
CA GLN A 226 -17.50 6.40 -8.57
C GLN A 226 -17.98 5.65 -7.32
N ILE A 227 -19.25 5.76 -6.95
CA ILE A 227 -19.86 4.96 -5.88
C ILE A 227 -19.64 3.48 -6.16
N GLY A 228 -19.15 2.76 -5.13
CA GLY A 228 -18.82 1.35 -5.24
C GLY A 228 -17.54 1.04 -6.03
N LYS A 229 -16.71 2.04 -6.39
CA LYS A 229 -15.47 1.83 -7.15
C LYS A 229 -14.23 2.30 -6.38
N VAL A 230 -13.08 1.66 -6.63
CA VAL A 230 -11.78 2.07 -6.07
C VAL A 230 -10.64 1.79 -7.04
N ASP A 231 -9.61 2.64 -7.07
CA ASP A 231 -8.34 2.34 -7.73
C ASP A 231 -7.37 1.57 -6.81
N CYS A 232 -6.16 1.25 -7.31
CA CYS A 232 -5.18 0.44 -6.58
C CYS A 232 -4.81 1.01 -5.19
N SER A 233 -4.56 2.32 -5.12
CA SER A 233 -4.15 3.02 -3.91
C SER A 233 -5.32 3.43 -3.02
N GLY A 234 -6.47 3.75 -3.62
CA GLY A 234 -7.74 3.98 -2.93
C GLY A 234 -8.25 2.73 -2.25
N PHE A 235 -8.04 1.56 -2.85
CA PHE A 235 -8.31 0.27 -2.22
C PHE A 235 -7.47 0.05 -0.95
N LEU A 236 -6.18 0.41 -0.95
CA LEU A 236 -5.36 0.33 0.26
C LEU A 236 -5.87 1.29 1.35
N ARG A 237 -6.27 2.51 0.96
CA ARG A 237 -6.89 3.49 1.88
C ARG A 237 -8.20 3.00 2.46
N LEU A 238 -9.01 2.30 1.68
CA LEU A 238 -10.23 1.66 2.14
C LEU A 238 -9.93 0.61 3.21
N ILE A 239 -9.01 -0.33 2.97
CA ILE A 239 -8.78 -1.46 3.88
C ILE A 239 -7.91 -1.13 5.10
N PHE A 240 -6.98 -0.18 5.00
CA PHE A 240 -6.09 0.19 6.10
C PHE A 240 -6.50 1.48 6.82
N GLY A 241 -7.08 2.44 6.11
CA GLY A 241 -7.40 3.77 6.63
C GLY A 241 -8.85 3.95 7.03
N PHE A 242 -9.80 3.34 6.31
CA PHE A 242 -11.23 3.43 6.65
C PHE A 242 -11.72 2.24 7.48
N ARG A 243 -11.41 1.01 7.06
CA ARG A 243 -11.88 -0.21 7.72
C ARG A 243 -11.10 -0.45 9.02
N ALA A 244 -11.81 -0.49 10.14
CA ALA A 244 -11.28 -1.06 11.38
C ALA A 244 -11.32 -2.59 11.31
N ASN A 245 -10.26 -3.25 11.76
CA ASN A 245 -10.25 -4.72 11.83
C ASN A 245 -10.45 -5.28 13.24
N PHE A 246 -10.26 -4.50 14.31
CA PHE A 246 -10.76 -4.84 15.64
C PHE A 246 -10.71 -3.64 16.59
N LEU A 247 -11.37 -3.77 17.75
CA LEU A 247 -11.37 -2.80 18.83
C LEU A 247 -10.37 -3.21 19.92
N TYR A 248 -9.53 -2.28 20.37
CA TYR A 248 -8.71 -2.45 21.55
C TYR A 248 -8.90 -1.26 22.50
N GLY A 249 -9.31 -1.53 23.75
CA GLY A 249 -9.57 -0.48 24.73
C GLY A 249 -10.67 0.51 24.32
N GLY A 250 -11.64 0.07 23.50
CA GLY A 250 -12.70 0.93 22.97
C GLY A 250 -12.30 1.79 21.75
N VAL A 251 -11.08 1.62 21.22
CA VAL A 251 -10.58 2.37 20.07
C VAL A 251 -10.55 1.49 18.83
N GLU A 252 -11.12 1.99 17.72
CA GLU A 252 -10.92 1.44 16.39
C GLU A 252 -9.55 1.86 15.86
N ALA A 253 -8.65 0.90 15.67
CA ALA A 253 -7.35 1.18 15.08
C ALA A 253 -7.46 1.30 13.55
N LYS A 254 -7.00 2.45 13.03
CA LYS A 254 -6.94 2.77 11.60
C LYS A 254 -5.64 3.52 11.31
N ILE A 255 -5.11 3.35 10.11
CA ILE A 255 -3.96 4.15 9.68
C ILE A 255 -4.48 5.56 9.29
N PRO A 256 -3.92 6.65 9.86
CA PRO A 256 -4.30 7.99 9.45
C PRO A 256 -4.12 8.18 7.95
N MET A 257 -5.04 8.90 7.30
CA MET A 257 -4.99 9.21 5.88
C MET A 257 -4.78 10.71 5.67
N SER A 258 -4.10 11.06 4.59
CA SER A 258 -3.90 12.44 4.16
C SER A 258 -3.71 12.48 2.65
N TRP A 259 -3.53 13.66 2.07
CA TRP A 259 -3.04 13.75 0.70
C TRP A 259 -1.53 13.51 0.63
N TYR A 260 -0.75 14.17 1.49
CA TYR A 260 0.72 14.27 1.36
C TYR A 260 1.50 14.20 2.70
N VAL A 261 0.83 14.05 3.84
CA VAL A 261 1.51 14.03 5.15
C VAL A 261 2.33 12.74 5.33
N THR A 262 3.64 12.90 5.56
CA THR A 262 4.54 11.79 5.86
C THR A 262 4.10 11.00 7.10
N GLY A 263 4.19 9.67 7.03
CA GLY A 263 3.78 8.76 8.09
C GLY A 263 2.28 8.44 8.08
N THR A 264 1.53 8.94 7.10
CA THR A 264 0.12 8.62 6.89
C THR A 264 -0.07 7.85 5.58
N LEU A 265 -1.23 7.25 5.37
CA LEU A 265 -1.57 6.58 4.14
C LEU A 265 -2.05 7.61 3.10
N THR A 266 -1.10 8.15 2.33
CA THR A 266 -1.31 9.16 1.28
C THR A 266 -2.11 8.63 0.09
N ARG A 267 -2.60 9.52 -0.77
CA ARG A 267 -3.52 9.14 -1.86
C ARG A 267 -2.86 8.30 -2.96
N ALA A 268 -1.72 8.77 -3.49
CA ALA A 268 -1.10 8.16 -4.67
C ALA A 268 -0.18 7.00 -4.27
N SER A 269 -0.13 5.95 -5.10
CA SER A 269 0.72 4.76 -4.86
C SER A 269 2.21 5.12 -4.70
N LYS A 270 2.73 6.06 -5.49
CA LYS A 270 4.10 6.60 -5.36
C LYS A 270 4.36 7.23 -4.00
N ASP A 271 3.41 8.00 -3.48
CA ASP A 271 3.53 8.66 -2.17
C ASP A 271 3.32 7.67 -1.03
N GLN A 272 2.51 6.63 -1.22
CA GLN A 272 2.38 5.55 -0.23
C GLN A 272 3.70 4.80 -0.07
N TYR A 273 4.46 4.63 -1.16
CA TYR A 273 5.82 4.10 -1.10
C TYR A 273 6.77 5.06 -0.37
N GLN A 274 6.85 6.32 -0.82
CA GLN A 274 7.85 7.27 -0.33
C GLN A 274 7.54 7.77 1.10
N SER A 275 6.31 8.18 1.32
CA SER A 275 5.86 8.95 2.50
C SER A 275 4.86 8.20 3.38
N GLY A 276 4.47 6.97 3.04
CA GLY A 276 3.60 6.11 3.84
C GLY A 276 4.05 5.90 5.31
N PRO A 277 3.29 5.16 6.12
CA PRO A 277 3.71 4.76 7.47
C PRO A 277 4.68 3.57 7.44
N GLY A 278 5.29 3.25 8.57
CA GLY A 278 6.09 2.05 8.69
C GLY A 278 7.39 2.09 7.88
N LYS A 279 7.82 0.92 7.40
CA LYS A 279 9.19 0.67 6.98
C LYS A 279 9.27 0.16 5.53
N ILE A 280 10.21 0.72 4.77
CA ILE A 280 10.63 0.19 3.48
C ILE A 280 11.32 -1.16 3.70
N ILE A 281 10.76 -2.21 3.09
CA ILE A 281 11.27 -3.59 3.15
C ILE A 281 12.20 -3.86 1.97
N VAL A 282 11.78 -3.43 0.78
CA VAL A 282 12.58 -3.45 -0.43
C VAL A 282 12.66 -2.02 -0.95
N PRO A 283 13.84 -1.38 -0.95
CA PRO A 283 14.05 -0.06 -1.55
C PRO A 283 13.68 -0.04 -3.03
N PHE A 284 13.41 1.14 -3.58
CA PHE A 284 13.08 1.30 -4.99
C PHE A 284 14.22 0.77 -5.87
N ARG A 285 13.86 -0.07 -6.83
CA ARG A 285 14.80 -0.79 -7.70
C ARG A 285 14.87 -0.13 -9.06
N THR A 286 16.09 0.14 -9.51
CA THR A 286 16.41 0.50 -10.89
C THR A 286 17.39 -0.50 -11.47
N GLN A 287 17.41 -0.66 -12.79
CA GLN A 287 18.55 -1.25 -13.49
C GLN A 287 19.71 -0.25 -13.46
N PRO A 288 20.82 -0.55 -12.76
CA PRO A 288 21.97 0.34 -12.79
C PRO A 288 22.54 0.41 -14.21
N THR A 289 22.96 1.60 -14.64
CA THR A 289 23.62 1.79 -15.93
C THR A 289 24.84 0.88 -16.04
N GLY A 290 24.91 0.07 -17.09
CA GLY A 290 26.03 -0.85 -17.34
C GLY A 290 26.01 -2.15 -16.54
N ALA A 291 25.03 -2.37 -15.64
CA ALA A 291 24.85 -3.66 -14.98
C ALA A 291 24.24 -4.70 -15.94
N VAL A 292 24.45 -5.99 -15.64
CA VAL A 292 23.76 -7.09 -16.32
C VAL A 292 22.25 -6.87 -16.20
N ALA A 293 21.54 -6.92 -17.32
CA ALA A 293 20.09 -6.78 -17.35
C ALA A 293 19.44 -7.80 -16.40
N PHE A 294 18.67 -7.33 -15.43
CA PHE A 294 17.81 -8.18 -14.62
C PHE A 294 16.37 -8.03 -15.10
N ASN A 295 15.63 -9.14 -15.16
CA ASN A 295 14.27 -9.20 -15.71
C ASN A 295 13.21 -8.51 -14.82
N GLY A 296 13.57 -7.56 -13.96
CA GLY A 296 12.68 -6.90 -13.01
C GLY A 296 12.24 -7.75 -11.81
N THR A 297 12.36 -9.08 -11.88
CA THR A 297 11.92 -10.01 -10.84
C THR A 297 12.54 -9.73 -9.46
N PRO A 298 11.78 -9.81 -8.35
CA PRO A 298 12.33 -9.82 -7.01
C PRO A 298 13.30 -11.01 -6.77
N THR A 299 14.46 -10.73 -6.20
CA THR A 299 15.44 -11.74 -5.79
C THR A 299 14.89 -12.63 -4.67
N ALA A 300 15.53 -13.79 -4.45
CA ALA A 300 15.17 -14.70 -3.35
C ALA A 300 15.30 -14.02 -1.97
N ALA A 301 16.28 -13.13 -1.79
CA ALA A 301 16.47 -12.37 -0.56
C ALA A 301 15.32 -11.37 -0.34
N GLU A 302 14.92 -10.63 -1.38
CA GLU A 302 13.78 -9.70 -1.33
C GLU A 302 12.47 -10.45 -1.04
N LEU A 303 12.20 -11.56 -1.75
CA LEU A 303 11.02 -12.40 -1.49
C LEU A 303 10.98 -12.97 -0.07
N SER A 304 12.14 -13.22 0.54
CA SER A 304 12.24 -13.70 1.91
C SER A 304 12.03 -12.59 2.95
N ALA A 305 12.32 -11.34 2.58
CA ALA A 305 12.12 -10.17 3.43
C ALA A 305 10.65 -9.69 3.42
N ILE A 306 9.97 -9.83 2.29
CA ILE A 306 8.55 -9.47 2.11
C ILE A 306 7.66 -10.47 2.84
N GLN A 307 6.73 -9.95 3.64
CA GLN A 307 5.84 -10.70 4.51
C GLN A 307 4.38 -10.46 4.16
N VAL A 308 3.53 -11.46 4.40
CA VAL A 308 2.07 -11.32 4.23
C VAL A 308 1.59 -10.07 4.97
N GLY A 309 0.93 -9.17 4.24
CA GLY A 309 0.50 -7.85 4.71
C GLY A 309 1.33 -6.68 4.20
N ASP A 310 2.52 -6.93 3.70
CA ASP A 310 3.35 -5.89 3.10
C ASP A 310 2.73 -5.43 1.78
N ILE A 311 2.94 -4.16 1.49
CA ILE A 311 2.54 -3.54 0.25
C ILE A 311 3.64 -3.72 -0.76
N VAL A 312 3.28 -4.15 -1.96
CA VAL A 312 4.17 -4.30 -3.12
C VAL A 312 3.85 -3.20 -4.13
N PHE A 313 4.90 -2.61 -4.70
CA PHE A 313 4.79 -1.47 -5.61
C PHE A 313 5.36 -1.80 -6.97
N PHE A 314 4.70 -1.30 -8.02
CA PHE A 314 5.00 -1.61 -9.40
C PHE A 314 5.05 -0.35 -10.25
N ASP A 315 5.95 -0.38 -11.23
CA ASP A 315 6.00 0.57 -12.34
C ASP A 315 5.19 -0.03 -13.51
N SER A 316 4.00 0.52 -13.77
CA SER A 316 3.07 0.00 -14.78
C SER A 316 3.62 0.10 -16.20
N GLY A 317 4.47 1.09 -16.47
CA GLY A 317 5.07 1.35 -17.78
C GLY A 317 6.36 0.56 -18.05
N CYS A 318 6.89 -0.13 -17.04
CA CYS A 318 8.11 -0.89 -17.20
C CYS A 318 7.91 -2.30 -17.76
N ASP A 319 8.86 -2.71 -18.60
CA ASP A 319 9.11 -4.11 -18.91
C ASP A 319 10.62 -4.34 -19.15
N TYR A 320 11.33 -4.96 -18.20
CA TYR A 320 12.75 -5.28 -18.36
C TYR A 320 13.05 -6.45 -19.31
N SER A 321 12.02 -7.09 -19.88
CA SER A 321 12.23 -8.18 -20.84
C SER A 321 12.38 -7.70 -22.29
N VAL A 322 12.16 -6.41 -22.56
CA VAL A 322 12.40 -5.83 -23.90
C VAL A 322 13.81 -5.24 -24.00
N SER A 323 14.31 -5.08 -25.23
CA SER A 323 15.67 -4.58 -25.49
C SER A 323 15.89 -3.12 -25.07
N SER A 324 14.83 -2.33 -24.95
CA SER A 324 14.88 -0.92 -24.54
C SER A 324 13.75 -0.64 -23.55
N PRO A 325 13.94 -1.01 -22.27
CA PRO A 325 12.92 -0.84 -21.25
C PRO A 325 12.65 0.64 -20.95
N SER A 326 11.38 1.05 -21.01
CA SER A 326 10.88 2.37 -20.57
C SER A 326 10.66 2.44 -19.04
N CYS A 327 11.60 1.89 -18.27
CA CYS A 327 11.47 1.77 -16.83
C CYS A 327 11.95 3.05 -16.14
N GLY A 328 11.18 3.52 -15.16
CA GLY A 328 11.51 4.73 -14.41
C GLY A 328 12.81 4.65 -13.62
N THR A 329 13.44 5.79 -13.41
CA THR A 329 14.70 5.94 -12.67
C THR A 329 14.52 6.29 -11.21
N ASP A 330 13.29 6.59 -10.78
CA ASP A 330 12.97 6.89 -9.39
C ASP A 330 11.52 6.47 -9.05
N TRP A 331 11.18 6.60 -7.78
CA TRP A 331 9.91 6.14 -7.21
C TRP A 331 8.67 6.85 -7.75
N THR A 332 8.82 7.98 -8.45
CA THR A 332 7.69 8.73 -9.01
C THR A 332 6.97 7.96 -10.11
N THR A 333 7.62 6.95 -10.70
CA THR A 333 7.03 6.07 -11.73
C THR A 333 6.23 4.90 -11.16
N ILE A 334 6.13 4.78 -9.84
CA ILE A 334 5.21 3.82 -9.22
C ILE A 334 3.78 4.23 -9.58
N GLY A 335 3.16 3.43 -10.44
CA GLY A 335 1.79 3.63 -10.91
C GLY A 335 0.80 2.61 -10.35
N HIS A 336 1.28 1.52 -9.73
CA HIS A 336 0.40 0.46 -9.22
C HIS A 336 0.89 -0.13 -7.90
N THR A 337 -0.06 -0.57 -7.08
CA THR A 337 0.23 -1.15 -5.77
C THR A 337 -0.79 -2.20 -5.35
N GLY A 338 -0.40 -3.07 -4.41
CA GLY A 338 -1.30 -4.06 -3.82
C GLY A 338 -0.71 -4.66 -2.55
N ILE A 339 -1.53 -5.44 -1.84
CA ILE A 339 -1.15 -6.13 -0.60
C ILE A 339 -0.69 -7.55 -0.90
N TYR A 340 0.47 -7.95 -0.39
CA TYR A 340 0.92 -9.34 -0.47
C TYR A 340 0.08 -10.22 0.47
N VAL A 341 -0.63 -11.20 -0.10
CA VAL A 341 -1.57 -12.05 0.66
C VAL A 341 -1.00 -13.42 1.04
N GLY A 342 0.16 -13.79 0.48
CA GLY A 342 0.85 -15.04 0.76
C GLY A 342 1.09 -15.88 -0.49
N ARG A 343 1.52 -17.12 -0.27
CA ARG A 343 1.75 -18.07 -1.36
C ARG A 343 0.50 -18.90 -1.62
N ASP A 344 0.22 -19.14 -2.89
CA ASP A 344 -0.85 -20.04 -3.29
C ASP A 344 -0.43 -21.52 -3.22
N SER A 345 -1.36 -22.43 -3.56
CA SER A 345 -1.09 -23.87 -3.60
C SER A 345 -0.02 -24.29 -4.61
N SER A 346 0.34 -23.41 -5.55
CA SER A 346 1.43 -23.59 -6.52
C SER A 346 2.72 -22.90 -6.08
N ASN A 347 2.79 -22.44 -4.82
CA ASN A 347 3.92 -21.73 -4.21
C ASN A 347 4.21 -20.35 -4.83
N ASN A 348 3.23 -19.72 -5.48
CA ASN A 348 3.37 -18.40 -6.09
C ASN A 348 2.99 -17.30 -5.11
N ALA A 349 3.83 -16.28 -5.01
CA ALA A 349 3.63 -15.10 -4.17
C ALA A 349 2.52 -14.22 -4.76
N ARG A 350 1.31 -14.36 -4.22
CA ARG A 350 0.12 -13.64 -4.67
C ARG A 350 -0.05 -12.31 -3.96
N PHE A 351 -0.46 -11.30 -4.71
CA PHE A 351 -0.87 -10.02 -4.16
C PHE A 351 -2.31 -9.72 -4.59
N LEU A 352 -2.98 -8.84 -3.84
CA LEU A 352 -4.33 -8.39 -4.13
C LEU A 352 -4.29 -6.88 -4.41
N SER A 353 -4.83 -6.46 -5.54
CA SER A 353 -4.83 -5.06 -5.99
C SER A 353 -6.09 -4.74 -6.76
N SER A 354 -6.54 -3.48 -6.75
CA SER A 354 -7.58 -3.01 -7.67
C SER A 354 -7.00 -2.57 -9.01
N ARG A 355 -7.60 -3.00 -10.13
CA ARG A 355 -7.14 -2.64 -11.49
C ARG A 355 -8.28 -2.65 -12.50
N SER A 356 -8.13 -1.86 -13.57
CA SER A 356 -9.12 -1.70 -14.64
C SER A 356 -9.49 -3.01 -15.33
N THR A 357 -8.49 -3.82 -15.65
CA THR A 357 -8.68 -5.05 -16.43
C THR A 357 -9.47 -6.15 -15.71
N ALA A 358 -9.65 -6.03 -14.39
CA ALA A 358 -10.48 -6.92 -13.59
C ALA A 358 -11.73 -6.22 -13.03
N ASP A 359 -11.98 -4.96 -13.44
CA ASP A 359 -13.00 -4.09 -12.88
C ASP A 359 -13.02 -4.09 -11.34
N GLY A 360 -11.85 -3.97 -10.70
CA GLY A 360 -11.76 -3.75 -9.26
C GLY A 360 -10.68 -4.59 -8.56
N PRO A 361 -10.77 -4.72 -7.21
CA PRO A 361 -9.89 -5.54 -6.40
C PRO A 361 -9.90 -7.00 -6.85
N THR A 362 -8.70 -7.56 -7.08
CA THR A 362 -8.58 -8.96 -7.48
C THR A 362 -7.27 -9.57 -7.01
N VAL A 363 -7.31 -10.87 -6.74
CA VAL A 363 -6.15 -11.77 -6.57
C VAL A 363 -6.08 -12.81 -7.70
N ALA A 364 -7.02 -12.71 -8.65
CA ALA A 364 -7.16 -13.59 -9.79
C ALA A 364 -6.12 -13.30 -10.88
N ASN A 365 -6.29 -14.00 -11.99
CA ASN A 365 -5.43 -13.87 -13.18
C ASN A 365 -6.05 -12.99 -14.28
N THR A 366 -7.23 -12.42 -14.03
CA THR A 366 -7.93 -11.51 -14.93
C THR A 366 -7.09 -10.27 -15.21
N GLY A 367 -6.79 -10.03 -16.49
CA GLY A 367 -5.96 -8.89 -16.90
C GLY A 367 -4.49 -8.97 -16.49
N GLY A 368 -3.99 -10.18 -16.20
CA GLY A 368 -2.63 -10.46 -15.72
C GLY A 368 -2.65 -11.21 -14.39
N TRP A 369 -1.70 -12.11 -14.19
CA TRP A 369 -1.64 -12.91 -12.97
C TRP A 369 -1.26 -12.05 -11.78
N SER A 370 -2.02 -12.09 -10.69
CA SER A 370 -1.68 -11.38 -9.45
C SER A 370 -0.55 -12.08 -8.68
N VAL A 371 0.57 -12.30 -9.36
CA VAL A 371 1.78 -12.95 -8.88
C VAL A 371 2.97 -12.07 -9.23
N PHE A 372 3.88 -11.87 -8.28
CA PHE A 372 5.05 -11.01 -8.47
C PHE A 372 6.39 -11.71 -8.27
N ASN A 373 6.41 -13.00 -7.90
CA ASN A 373 7.63 -13.81 -8.03
C ASN A 373 7.73 -14.37 -9.46
N ASP A 374 8.96 -14.59 -9.92
CA ASP A 374 9.19 -15.38 -11.12
C ASP A 374 8.96 -16.86 -10.78
N ALA A 375 8.01 -17.46 -11.49
CA ALA A 375 7.73 -18.88 -11.38
C ALA A 375 7.44 -19.42 -12.78
N ALA A 376 7.96 -20.62 -13.04
CA ALA A 376 7.83 -21.26 -14.34
C ALA A 376 6.34 -21.49 -14.69
N GLY A 377 5.96 -21.18 -15.92
CA GLY A 377 4.58 -21.35 -16.40
C GLY A 377 3.61 -20.25 -15.96
N ILE A 378 4.09 -19.17 -15.36
CA ILE A 378 3.28 -18.00 -15.05
C ILE A 378 3.24 -17.05 -16.23
N SER A 379 2.04 -16.68 -16.65
CA SER A 379 1.81 -15.58 -17.59
C SER A 379 1.60 -14.29 -16.82
N GLY A 380 2.44 -13.26 -17.01
CA GLY A 380 2.25 -11.99 -16.33
C GLY A 380 3.44 -11.05 -16.37
N THR A 381 3.18 -9.76 -16.15
CA THR A 381 4.19 -8.68 -16.22
C THR A 381 4.62 -8.19 -14.84
N TYR A 382 3.87 -8.49 -13.77
CA TYR A 382 4.16 -7.99 -12.42
C TYR A 382 5.53 -8.37 -11.86
N PRO A 383 6.09 -9.57 -12.10
CA PRO A 383 7.47 -9.84 -11.69
C PRO A 383 8.45 -8.83 -12.30
N LYS A 384 8.25 -8.45 -13.57
CA LYS A 384 9.11 -7.51 -14.31
C LYS A 384 8.88 -6.05 -13.92
N ARG A 385 7.70 -5.76 -13.39
CA ARG A 385 7.26 -4.41 -12.97
C ARG A 385 7.54 -4.13 -11.50
N PHE A 386 7.90 -5.14 -10.70
CA PHE A 386 8.12 -4.95 -9.27
C PHE A 386 9.27 -3.97 -8.99
N ARG A 387 9.03 -3.05 -8.05
CA ARG A 387 9.97 -1.98 -7.72
C ARG A 387 10.34 -1.87 -6.27
N ALA A 388 9.40 -2.13 -5.37
CA ALA A 388 9.61 -1.89 -3.96
C ALA A 388 8.57 -2.64 -3.12
N ALA A 389 8.85 -2.70 -1.82
CA ALA A 389 7.89 -3.17 -0.84
C ALA A 389 7.97 -2.36 0.46
N ARG A 390 6.83 -2.19 1.12
CA ARG A 390 6.71 -1.45 2.39
C ARG A 390 5.80 -2.18 3.37
N ARG A 391 6.13 -2.14 4.65
CA ARG A 391 5.25 -2.59 5.73
C ARG A 391 4.66 -1.37 6.42
N PHE A 392 3.34 -1.27 6.42
CA PHE A 392 2.61 -0.15 7.02
C PHE A 392 2.53 -0.20 8.52
#